data_AF-A0A8X6SPY6-F1
#
_entry.id   AF-A0A8X6SPY6-F1
#
_cell.length_a   1.000
_cell.length_b   1.000
_cell.length_c   1.000
_cell.angle_alpha   90.00
_cell.angle_beta   90.00
_cell.angle_gamma   90.00
#
_symmetry.space_group_name_H-M   'P 1'
#
loop_
_entity.id
_entity.type
_entity.pdbx_description
1 polymer ?
#
loop_
_entity_poly.entity_id
_entity_poly.type
_entity_poly.pdbx_seq_one_letter_code
_entity_poly.pdbx_strand_id
1 'polypeptide(L)'
;MKSKTCLNQKKAIISSLTRLKNKTLQDINELDSTELKIRKNRFDVIGEELKTLFDNLFSLANDDEIEGYILEKQELLDTWEEMLILLERRVSHLNKTNKSTEVIHTRNSDSTEIKLPTLSLPTFSGVIDEWLTFSDLFQAAVTNNQNLTGAQKLQYLKGVLKGDAQKIVQSLPITDGNFQIAWDLLKERYFHKREILSSLMKNL
;
A
#
# COMPACT_ATOMS: atom_id res chain seq x y z
N MET A 1 -27.69 14.34 24.36
CA MET A 1 -27.90 13.00 24.96
C MET A 1 -27.15 11.99 24.11
N LYS A 2 -26.09 11.36 24.61
CA LYS A 2 -25.35 10.34 23.85
C LYS A 2 -26.28 9.21 23.45
N SER A 3 -26.35 8.89 22.16
CA SER A 3 -27.21 7.81 21.68
C SER A 3 -26.68 6.48 22.22
N LYS A 4 -27.56 5.67 22.82
CA LYS A 4 -27.28 4.27 23.23
C LYS A 4 -26.62 3.47 22.10
N THR A 5 -26.91 3.82 20.86
CA THR A 5 -26.30 3.27 19.64
C THR A 5 -24.79 3.52 19.55
N CYS A 6 -24.31 4.71 19.92
CA CYS A 6 -22.89 5.09 19.80
C CYS A 6 -22.01 4.33 20.81
N LEU A 7 -22.48 4.18 22.06
CA LEU A 7 -21.79 3.36 23.06
C LEU A 7 -21.78 1.87 22.70
N ASN A 8 -22.84 1.37 22.04
CA ASN A 8 -22.88 0.00 21.53
C ASN A 8 -21.90 -0.20 20.37
N GLN A 9 -21.79 0.76 19.45
CA GLN A 9 -20.80 0.76 18.38
C GLN A 9 -19.37 0.72 18.94
N LYS A 10 -19.08 1.50 19.99
CA LYS A 10 -17.78 1.46 20.69
C LYS A 10 -17.43 0.06 21.18
N LYS A 11 -18.34 -0.58 21.90
CA LYS A 11 -18.15 -1.95 22.41
C LYS A 11 -17.91 -2.95 21.28
N ALA A 12 -18.62 -2.82 20.16
CA ALA A 12 -18.47 -3.70 19.01
C ALA A 12 -17.11 -3.57 18.33
N ILE A 13 -16.61 -2.34 18.14
CA ILE A 13 -15.29 -2.07 17.55
C ILE A 13 -14.19 -2.60 18.47
N ILE A 14 -14.26 -2.30 19.78
CA ILE A 14 -13.28 -2.80 20.75
C ILE A 14 -13.23 -4.33 20.74
N SER A 15 -14.39 -5.00 20.79
CA SER A 15 -14.46 -6.46 20.73
C SER A 15 -13.86 -7.02 19.44
N SER A 16 -14.08 -6.34 18.31
CA SER A 16 -13.54 -6.71 17.01
C SER A 16 -12.02 -6.58 16.98
N LEU A 17 -11.47 -5.49 17.52
CA LEU A 17 -10.03 -5.27 17.67
C LEU A 17 -9.40 -6.34 18.56
N THR A 18 -9.98 -6.59 19.74
CA THR A 18 -9.49 -7.62 20.67
C THR A 18 -9.48 -9.01 20.04
N ARG A 19 -10.56 -9.38 19.35
CA ARG A 19 -10.64 -10.70 18.68
C ARG A 19 -9.62 -10.82 17.55
N LEU A 20 -9.43 -9.75 16.77
CA LEU A 20 -8.45 -9.75 15.67
C LEU A 20 -7.01 -9.79 16.21
N LYS A 21 -6.70 -9.05 17.27
CA LYS A 21 -5.44 -9.12 18.01
C LYS A 21 -5.14 -10.54 18.45
N ASN A 22 -6.05 -11.15 19.21
CA ASN A 22 -5.83 -12.50 19.76
C ASN A 22 -5.65 -13.54 18.66
N LYS A 23 -6.47 -13.50 17.61
CA LYS A 23 -6.32 -14.39 16.46
C LYS A 23 -4.96 -14.21 15.79
N THR A 24 -4.52 -12.97 15.61
CA THR A 24 -3.22 -12.68 14.98
C THR A 24 -2.06 -13.14 15.84
N LEU A 25 -2.07 -12.90 17.14
CA LEU A 25 -1.02 -13.41 18.03
C LEU A 25 -0.94 -14.94 18.02
N GLN A 26 -2.07 -15.62 17.82
CA GLN A 26 -2.14 -17.07 17.73
C GLN A 26 -1.56 -17.61 16.41
N ASP A 27 -1.89 -17.01 15.27
CA ASP A 27 -1.63 -17.59 13.94
C ASP A 27 -0.52 -16.89 13.13
N ILE A 28 0.03 -15.76 13.57
CA ILE A 28 0.94 -14.91 12.76
C ILE A 28 2.16 -15.63 12.16
N ASN A 29 2.68 -16.65 12.84
CA ASN A 29 3.84 -17.39 12.35
C ASN A 29 3.47 -18.37 11.22
N GLU A 30 2.21 -18.80 11.15
CA GLU A 30 1.67 -19.72 10.15
C GLU A 30 1.16 -19.00 8.90
N LEU A 31 0.89 -17.69 9.00
CA LEU A 31 0.36 -16.89 7.90
C LEU A 31 1.38 -16.65 6.78
N ASP A 32 0.91 -16.75 5.54
CA ASP A 32 1.66 -16.35 4.35
C ASP A 32 1.61 -14.83 4.09
N SER A 33 2.35 -14.36 3.06
CA SER A 33 2.43 -12.95 2.69
C SER A 33 1.07 -12.33 2.32
N THR A 34 0.22 -13.09 1.64
CA THR A 34 -1.12 -12.64 1.23
C THR A 34 -2.04 -12.55 2.45
N GLU A 35 -2.01 -13.56 3.31
CA GLU A 35 -2.81 -13.61 4.53
C GLU A 35 -2.41 -12.51 5.52
N LEU A 36 -1.11 -12.23 5.66
CA LEU A 36 -0.60 -11.11 6.46
C LEU A 36 -1.08 -9.76 5.91
N LYS A 37 -1.09 -9.58 4.58
CA LYS A 37 -1.61 -8.35 3.95
C LYS A 37 -3.11 -8.19 4.19
N ILE A 38 -3.89 -9.25 4.05
CA ILE A 38 -5.32 -9.25 4.37
C ILE A 38 -5.52 -8.92 5.85
N ARG A 39 -4.71 -9.50 6.73
CA ARG A 39 -4.78 -9.24 8.18
C ARG A 39 -4.50 -7.79 8.51
N LYS A 40 -3.48 -7.20 7.89
CA LYS A 40 -3.13 -5.78 8.03
C LYS A 40 -4.28 -4.88 7.60
N ASN A 41 -4.83 -5.10 6.40
CA ASN A 41 -5.98 -4.33 5.91
C ASN A 41 -7.18 -4.38 6.88
N ARG A 42 -7.41 -5.52 7.54
CA ARG A 42 -8.48 -5.62 8.54
C ARG A 42 -8.20 -4.79 9.79
N PHE A 43 -6.95 -4.72 10.25
CA PHE A 43 -6.57 -3.79 11.32
C PHE A 43 -6.75 -2.35 10.87
N ASP A 44 -6.34 -1.99 9.66
CA ASP A 44 -6.49 -0.63 9.12
C ASP A 44 -7.97 -0.19 9.10
N VAL A 45 -8.87 -1.05 8.62
CA VAL A 45 -10.32 -0.78 8.62
C VAL A 45 -10.84 -0.53 10.04
N ILE A 46 -10.50 -1.39 11.00
CA ILE A 46 -10.91 -1.22 12.41
C ILE A 46 -10.33 0.08 13.00
N GLY A 47 -9.08 0.43 12.65
CA GLY A 47 -8.44 1.67 13.08
C GLY A 47 -9.17 2.92 12.58
N GLU A 48 -9.59 2.95 11.32
CA GLU A 48 -10.37 4.06 10.76
C GLU A 48 -11.80 4.16 11.33
N GLU A 49 -12.47 3.02 11.54
CA GLU A 49 -13.75 2.96 12.23
C GLU A 49 -13.64 3.51 13.67
N LEU A 50 -12.55 3.16 14.37
CA LEU A 50 -12.27 3.64 15.72
C LEU A 50 -12.05 5.15 15.75
N LYS A 51 -11.21 5.69 14.86
CA LYS A 51 -10.96 7.14 14.76
C LYS A 51 -12.27 7.90 14.55
N THR A 52 -13.04 7.48 13.54
CA THR A 52 -14.33 8.08 13.20
C THR A 52 -15.30 8.03 14.38
N LEU A 53 -15.38 6.90 15.09
CA LEU A 53 -16.24 6.76 16.24
C LEU A 53 -15.85 7.71 17.38
N PHE A 54 -14.55 7.80 17.70
CA PHE A 54 -14.11 8.68 18.79
C PHE A 54 -14.27 10.16 18.45
N ASP A 55 -14.10 10.56 17.19
CA ASP A 55 -14.36 11.93 16.75
C ASP A 55 -15.85 12.29 16.94
N ASN A 56 -16.76 11.35 16.61
CA ASN A 56 -18.17 11.50 16.91
C ASN A 56 -18.46 11.52 18.42
N LEU A 57 -17.80 10.68 19.22
CA LEU A 57 -17.96 10.66 20.67
C LEU A 57 -17.52 11.97 21.32
N PHE A 58 -16.38 12.53 20.90
CA PHE A 58 -15.89 13.81 21.39
C PHE A 58 -16.85 14.95 21.06
N SER A 59 -17.44 14.97 19.86
CA SER A 59 -18.43 15.99 19.50
C SER A 59 -19.72 15.96 20.35
N LEU A 60 -19.99 14.84 21.03
CA LEU A 60 -21.19 14.60 21.83
C LEU A 60 -20.90 14.51 23.34
N ALA A 61 -19.64 14.61 23.75
CA ALA A 61 -19.22 14.47 25.14
C ALA A 61 -19.20 15.82 25.85
N ASN A 62 -19.49 15.80 27.15
CA ASN A 62 -19.24 16.94 28.02
C ASN A 62 -17.78 16.91 28.48
N ASP A 63 -17.27 18.06 28.93
CA ASP A 63 -15.86 18.25 29.31
C ASP A 63 -15.34 17.19 30.32
N ASP A 64 -16.16 16.85 31.32
CA ASP A 64 -15.81 15.84 32.35
C ASP A 64 -15.62 14.41 31.80
N GLU A 65 -16.16 14.11 30.62
CA GLU A 65 -16.09 12.78 30.01
C GLU A 65 -15.00 12.67 28.94
N ILE A 66 -14.54 13.81 28.42
CA ILE A 66 -13.58 13.87 27.31
C ILE A 66 -12.25 13.23 27.71
N GLU A 67 -11.75 13.52 28.91
CA GLU A 67 -10.46 12.99 29.38
C GLU A 67 -10.45 11.45 29.41
N GLY A 68 -11.51 10.82 29.92
CA GLY A 68 -11.63 9.37 29.94
C GLY A 68 -11.68 8.75 28.53
N TYR A 69 -12.34 9.42 27.57
CA TYR A 69 -12.35 8.96 26.18
C TYR A 69 -11.04 9.20 25.45
N ILE A 70 -10.26 10.23 25.81
CA ILE A 70 -8.92 10.44 25.27
C ILE A 70 -8.01 9.28 25.68
N LEU A 71 -7.99 8.94 26.97
CA LEU A 71 -7.22 7.82 27.50
C LEU A 71 -7.61 6.49 26.81
N GLU A 72 -8.91 6.21 26.74
CA GLU A 72 -9.41 4.99 26.09
C GLU A 72 -9.06 4.95 24.59
N LYS A 73 -9.16 6.08 23.88
CA LYS A 73 -8.76 6.17 22.46
C LYS A 73 -7.28 5.87 22.30
N GLN A 74 -6.43 6.41 23.17
CA GLN A 74 -4.98 6.21 23.11
C GLN A 74 -4.60 4.75 23.33
N GLU A 75 -5.13 4.09 24.37
CA GLU A 75 -4.84 2.67 24.63
C GLU A 75 -5.20 1.76 23.44
N LEU A 76 -6.32 2.06 22.76
CA LEU A 76 -6.77 1.30 21.60
C LEU A 76 -5.91 1.60 20.35
N LEU A 77 -5.50 2.85 20.15
CA LEU A 77 -4.60 3.22 19.07
C LEU A 77 -3.21 2.61 19.25
N ASP A 78 -2.68 2.60 20.47
CA ASP A 78 -1.41 1.95 20.80
C ASP A 78 -1.48 0.44 20.52
N THR A 79 -2.58 -0.20 20.91
CA THR A 79 -2.82 -1.62 20.61
C THR A 79 -2.89 -1.88 19.10
N TRP A 80 -3.52 -0.98 18.34
CA TRP A 80 -3.60 -1.08 16.89
C TRP A 80 -2.23 -0.92 16.24
N GLU A 81 -1.44 0.08 16.65
CA GLU A 81 -0.10 0.34 16.14
C GLU A 81 0.85 -0.81 16.45
N GLU A 82 0.83 -1.35 17.67
CA GLU A 82 1.59 -2.54 18.08
C GLU A 82 1.34 -3.71 17.10
N MET A 83 0.08 -3.97 16.77
CA MET A 83 -0.30 -5.04 15.86
C MET A 83 0.12 -4.80 14.41
N LEU A 84 0.07 -3.54 13.92
CA LEU A 84 0.57 -3.19 12.59
C LEU A 84 2.08 -3.39 12.49
N ILE A 85 2.83 -2.94 13.50
CA ILE A 85 4.29 -3.13 13.57
C ILE A 85 4.64 -4.62 13.58
N LEU A 86 3.90 -5.42 14.37
CA LEU A 86 4.07 -6.88 14.45
C LEU A 86 3.89 -7.53 13.07
N LEU A 87 2.82 -7.18 12.35
CA LEU A 87 2.54 -7.70 11.01
C LEU A 87 3.61 -7.27 10.00
N GLU A 88 4.01 -6.00 10.00
CA GLU A 88 5.03 -5.47 9.07
C GLU A 88 6.39 -6.13 9.30
N ARG A 89 6.76 -6.38 10.56
CA ARG A 89 7.96 -7.14 10.92
C ARG A 89 7.88 -8.56 10.37
N ARG A 90 6.74 -9.25 10.54
CA ARG A 90 6.55 -10.62 10.02
C ARG A 90 6.69 -10.67 8.49
N VAL A 91 6.05 -9.74 7.78
CA VAL A 91 6.19 -9.60 6.32
C VAL A 91 7.65 -9.37 5.92
N SER A 92 8.34 -8.48 6.64
CA SER A 92 9.77 -8.21 6.41
C SER A 92 10.64 -9.44 6.64
N HIS A 93 10.33 -10.27 7.64
CA HIS A 93 11.04 -11.53 7.89
C HIS A 93 10.82 -12.54 6.77
N LEU A 94 9.59 -12.72 6.27
CA LEU A 94 9.30 -13.62 5.13
C LEU A 94 10.03 -13.18 3.86
N ASN A 95 10.09 -11.88 3.60
CA ASN A 95 10.81 -11.33 2.45
C ASN A 95 12.34 -11.52 2.55
N LYS A 96 12.89 -11.60 3.77
CA LYS A 96 14.32 -11.87 4.01
C LYS A 96 14.63 -13.37 3.90
N THR A 97 13.80 -14.25 4.45
CA THR A 97 14.00 -15.71 4.35
C THR A 97 13.96 -16.20 2.90
N ASN A 98 13.12 -15.60 2.05
CA ASN A 98 13.07 -15.91 0.61
C ASN A 98 14.33 -15.47 -0.17
N LYS A 99 15.17 -14.58 0.39
CA LYS A 99 16.44 -14.15 -0.23
C LYS A 99 17.65 -14.94 0.26
N SER A 100 17.55 -15.70 1.35
CA SER A 100 18.70 -16.40 1.96
C SER A 100 18.83 -17.88 1.56
N THR A 101 17.94 -18.43 0.74
CA THR A 101 18.04 -19.82 0.24
C THR A 101 18.73 -19.97 -1.12
N GLU A 102 19.29 -18.91 -1.71
CA GLU A 102 20.08 -19.00 -2.95
C GLU A 102 21.58 -18.85 -2.73
N VAL A 103 22.20 -19.69 -1.90
CA VAL A 103 23.64 -19.98 -2.07
C VAL A 103 23.92 -21.45 -1.71
N ILE A 104 24.62 -22.11 -2.63
CA ILE A 104 25.22 -23.46 -2.61
C ILE A 104 24.28 -24.64 -3.01
N HIS A 105 24.27 -24.99 -4.30
CA HIS A 105 24.95 -26.22 -4.78
C HIS A 105 25.00 -26.28 -6.31
N THR A 106 26.22 -26.27 -6.84
CA THR A 106 26.52 -26.93 -8.11
C THR A 106 26.19 -28.42 -7.99
N ARG A 107 25.25 -28.93 -8.80
CA ARG A 107 25.38 -30.12 -9.66
C ARG A 107 24.00 -30.59 -10.15
N ASN A 108 23.96 -30.87 -11.46
CA ASN A 108 22.93 -31.51 -12.25
C ASN A 108 21.83 -32.27 -11.49
N SER A 109 20.58 -31.84 -11.68
CA SER A 109 19.49 -32.76 -11.98
C SER A 109 18.44 -32.03 -12.80
N ASP A 110 18.07 -32.65 -13.91
CA ASP A 110 17.00 -32.23 -14.80
C ASP A 110 15.69 -32.14 -14.02
N SER A 111 15.34 -30.93 -13.60
CA SER A 111 13.97 -30.56 -13.35
C SER A 111 13.65 -29.47 -14.34
N THR A 112 12.68 -29.75 -15.20
CA THR A 112 12.06 -28.79 -16.11
C THR A 112 11.35 -27.75 -15.26
N GLU A 113 12.14 -26.82 -14.73
CA GLU A 113 11.66 -25.57 -14.15
C GLU A 113 11.03 -24.82 -15.31
N ILE A 114 9.70 -24.80 -15.32
CA ILE A 114 8.94 -23.88 -16.18
C ILE A 114 9.29 -22.49 -15.67
N LYS A 115 10.37 -21.90 -16.20
CA LYS A 115 10.70 -20.51 -16.02
C LYS A 115 9.55 -19.72 -16.64
N LEU A 116 8.66 -19.24 -15.78
CA LEU A 116 7.72 -18.20 -16.16
C LEU A 116 8.57 -17.06 -16.75
N PRO A 117 8.26 -16.60 -17.96
CA PRO A 117 9.06 -15.55 -18.60
C PRO A 117 9.14 -14.37 -17.64
N THR A 118 10.36 -13.86 -17.45
CA THR A 118 10.63 -12.65 -16.68
C THR A 118 9.60 -11.60 -17.08
N LEU A 119 8.70 -11.22 -16.15
CA LEU A 119 7.62 -10.29 -16.45
C LEU A 119 8.27 -8.98 -16.93
N SER A 120 8.25 -8.76 -18.24
CA SER A 120 8.80 -7.54 -18.82
C SER A 120 7.88 -6.41 -18.39
N LEU A 121 8.47 -5.36 -17.79
CA LEU A 121 7.70 -4.18 -17.44
C LEU A 121 7.05 -3.64 -18.72
N PRO A 122 5.74 -3.32 -18.68
CA PRO A 122 5.05 -2.82 -19.86
C PRO A 122 5.71 -1.51 -20.31
N THR A 123 5.99 -1.41 -21.61
CA THR A 123 6.50 -0.17 -22.19
C THR A 123 5.37 0.84 -22.37
N PHE A 124 5.66 2.12 -22.19
CA PHE A 124 4.69 3.18 -22.38
C PHE A 124 5.23 4.26 -23.31
N SER A 125 4.56 4.45 -24.45
CA SER A 125 4.98 5.38 -25.51
C SER A 125 4.31 6.76 -25.42
N GLY A 126 3.25 6.90 -24.60
CA GLY A 126 2.44 8.10 -24.47
C GLY A 126 1.00 7.98 -24.97
N VAL A 127 0.50 6.76 -25.22
CA VAL A 127 -0.91 6.51 -25.60
C VAL A 127 -1.80 6.69 -24.37
N ILE A 128 -2.73 7.65 -24.43
CA ILE A 128 -3.53 8.07 -23.26
C ILE A 128 -4.38 6.91 -22.69
N ASP A 129 -4.93 6.05 -23.55
CA ASP A 129 -5.78 4.94 -23.15
C ASP A 129 -5.02 3.85 -22.40
N GLU A 130 -3.72 3.71 -22.67
CA GLU A 130 -2.83 2.75 -22.01
C GLU A 130 -2.26 3.27 -20.68
N TRP A 131 -2.42 4.58 -20.41
CA TRP A 131 -1.82 5.22 -19.24
C TRP A 131 -2.26 4.59 -17.92
N LEU A 132 -3.55 4.32 -17.75
CA LEU A 132 -4.08 3.77 -16.49
C LEU A 132 -3.52 2.37 -16.21
N THR A 133 -3.53 1.51 -17.23
CA THR A 133 -2.99 0.16 -17.14
C THR A 133 -1.49 0.18 -16.89
N PHE A 134 -0.75 1.03 -17.59
CA PHE A 134 0.69 1.22 -17.35
C PHE A 134 0.96 1.73 -15.94
N SER A 135 0.23 2.75 -15.48
CA SER A 135 0.46 3.38 -14.18
C SER A 135 0.22 2.41 -13.03
N ASP A 136 -0.85 1.61 -13.11
CA ASP A 136 -1.19 0.63 -12.07
C ASP A 136 -0.16 -0.49 -12.01
N LEU A 137 0.26 -1.02 -13.18
CA LEU A 137 1.28 -2.07 -13.27
C LEU A 137 2.65 -1.58 -12.81
N PHE A 138 3.07 -0.39 -13.23
CA PHE A 138 4.34 0.18 -12.83
C PHE A 138 4.35 0.58 -11.34
N GLN A 139 3.20 1.02 -10.81
CA GLN A 139 3.06 1.33 -9.40
C GLN A 139 3.18 0.06 -8.53
N ALA A 140 2.51 -1.01 -8.93
CA ALA A 140 2.56 -2.30 -8.24
C ALA A 140 3.97 -2.93 -8.31
N ALA A 141 4.64 -2.87 -9.46
CA ALA A 141 5.91 -3.54 -9.67
C ALA A 141 7.13 -2.75 -9.16
N VAL A 142 7.12 -1.42 -9.30
CA VAL A 142 8.32 -0.57 -9.09
C VAL A 142 8.10 0.47 -8.00
N THR A 143 7.01 1.24 -8.06
CA THR A 143 6.80 2.38 -7.14
C THR A 143 6.62 1.92 -5.69
N ASN A 144 5.80 0.89 -5.48
CA ASN A 144 5.50 0.34 -4.16
C ASN A 144 6.60 -0.60 -3.63
N ASN A 145 7.62 -0.89 -4.46
CA ASN A 145 8.73 -1.73 -4.05
C ASN A 145 9.71 -0.94 -3.17
N GLN A 146 9.72 -1.24 -1.88
CA GLN A 146 10.61 -0.60 -0.90
C GLN A 146 12.07 -1.07 -1.02
N ASN A 147 12.35 -2.14 -1.76
CA ASN A 147 13.72 -2.61 -2.01
C ASN A 147 14.44 -1.81 -3.11
N LEU A 148 13.73 -0.89 -3.79
CA LEU A 148 14.30 -0.06 -4.83
C LEU A 148 14.51 1.37 -4.32
N THR A 149 15.70 1.91 -4.53
CA THR A 149 15.96 3.33 -4.30
C THR A 149 15.22 4.18 -5.33
N GLY A 150 15.03 5.47 -5.07
CA GLY A 150 14.42 6.37 -6.04
C GLY A 150 15.20 6.40 -7.37
N ALA A 151 16.53 6.39 -7.31
CA ALA A 151 17.40 6.30 -8.48
C ALA A 151 17.14 5.02 -9.28
N GLN A 152 17.02 3.87 -8.63
CA GLN A 152 16.69 2.60 -9.29
C GLN A 152 15.30 2.63 -9.92
N LYS A 153 14.29 3.15 -9.20
CA LYS A 153 12.93 3.32 -9.73
C LYS A 153 12.90 4.24 -10.96
N LEU A 154 13.66 5.34 -10.93
CA LEU A 154 13.79 6.26 -12.05
C LEU A 154 14.53 5.62 -13.23
N GLN A 155 15.54 4.79 -12.99
CA GLN A 155 16.21 4.03 -14.04
C GLN A 155 15.25 3.06 -14.73
N TYR A 156 14.44 2.31 -13.97
CA TYR A 156 13.39 1.46 -14.54
C TYR A 156 12.36 2.28 -15.33
N LEU A 157 11.91 3.41 -14.78
CA LEU A 157 10.95 4.30 -15.42
C LEU A 157 11.49 4.78 -16.78
N LYS A 158 12.73 5.29 -16.85
CA LYS A 158 13.33 5.75 -18.12
C LYS A 158 13.55 4.62 -19.13
N GLY A 159 13.72 3.37 -18.68
CA GLY A 159 13.92 2.21 -19.55
C GLY A 159 12.66 1.75 -20.28
N VAL A 160 11.50 1.86 -19.60
CA VAL A 160 10.20 1.39 -20.12
C VAL A 160 9.45 2.47 -20.89
N LEU A 161 9.77 3.75 -20.65
CA LEU A 161 9.21 4.86 -21.41
C LEU A 161 9.81 4.95 -22.80
N LYS A 162 8.95 5.18 -23.80
CA LYS A 162 9.28 5.40 -25.20
C LYS A 162 8.62 6.68 -25.70
N GLY A 163 9.01 7.14 -26.89
CA GLY A 163 8.32 8.22 -27.59
C GLY A 163 8.17 9.50 -26.76
N ASP A 164 6.97 10.06 -26.74
CA ASP A 164 6.69 11.33 -26.09
C ASP A 164 6.67 11.24 -24.56
N ALA A 165 6.41 10.06 -24.01
CA ALA A 165 6.48 9.83 -22.58
C ALA A 165 7.94 9.86 -22.07
N GLN A 166 8.88 9.30 -22.85
CA GLN A 166 10.30 9.34 -22.51
C GLN A 166 10.86 10.77 -22.48
N LYS A 167 10.44 11.62 -23.43
CA LYS A 167 10.91 13.02 -23.54
C LYS A 167 10.62 13.85 -22.28
N ILE A 168 9.54 13.54 -21.55
CA ILE A 168 9.13 14.26 -20.32
C ILE A 168 10.19 14.13 -19.23
N VAL A 169 10.78 12.95 -19.11
CA VAL A 169 11.68 12.60 -17.99
C VAL A 169 13.13 12.48 -18.43
N GLN A 170 13.42 12.66 -19.72
CA GLN A 170 14.75 12.47 -20.29
C GLN A 170 15.80 13.40 -19.66
N SER A 171 15.43 14.66 -19.42
CA SER A 171 16.30 15.69 -18.83
C SER A 171 16.56 15.51 -17.34
N LEU A 172 15.79 14.68 -16.63
CA LEU A 172 15.95 14.47 -15.20
C LEU A 172 17.15 13.53 -14.93
N PRO A 173 18.16 13.96 -14.14
CA PRO A 173 19.24 13.09 -13.74
C PRO A 173 18.73 11.98 -12.81
N ILE A 174 19.33 10.79 -12.92
CA ILE A 174 18.94 9.61 -12.15
C ILE A 174 19.40 9.80 -10.69
N THR A 175 18.48 10.23 -9.83
CA THR A 175 18.72 10.45 -8.40
C THR A 175 17.49 10.00 -7.60
N ASP A 176 17.67 9.81 -6.29
CA ASP A 176 16.57 9.35 -5.41
C ASP A 176 15.41 10.36 -5.36
N GLY A 177 15.71 11.66 -5.31
CA GLY A 177 14.69 12.72 -5.24
C GLY A 177 13.94 12.93 -6.56
N ASN A 178 14.54 12.58 -7.70
CA ASN A 178 13.96 12.88 -9.01
C ASN A 178 12.94 11.85 -9.49
N PHE A 179 12.84 10.68 -8.85
CA PHE A 179 11.82 9.70 -9.20
C PHE A 179 10.40 10.26 -9.01
N GLN A 180 10.13 10.86 -7.86
CA GLN A 180 8.81 11.40 -7.55
C GLN A 180 8.44 12.51 -8.53
N ILE A 181 9.39 13.41 -8.83
CA ILE A 181 9.23 14.48 -9.82
C ILE A 181 8.90 13.91 -11.20
N ALA A 182 9.67 12.90 -11.66
CA ALA A 182 9.43 12.25 -12.94
C ALA A 182 8.05 11.59 -13.02
N TRP A 183 7.63 10.95 -11.93
CA TRP A 183 6.35 10.26 -11.83
C TRP A 183 5.16 11.23 -11.86
N ASP A 184 5.27 12.35 -11.15
CA ASP A 184 4.21 13.36 -11.07
C ASP A 184 4.05 14.10 -12.41
N LEU A 185 5.14 14.42 -13.11
CA LEU A 185 5.08 15.01 -14.46
C LEU A 185 4.35 14.12 -15.48
N LEU A 186 4.52 12.79 -15.37
CA LEU A 186 3.81 11.85 -16.22
C LEU A 186 2.32 11.78 -15.87
N LYS A 187 1.98 11.75 -14.58
CA LYS A 187 0.59 11.80 -14.10
C LYS A 187 -0.11 13.05 -14.58
N GLU A 188 0.48 14.22 -14.36
CA GLU A 188 -0.08 15.49 -14.79
C GLU A 188 -0.36 15.47 -16.30
N ARG A 189 0.63 15.08 -17.11
CA ARG A 189 0.49 15.14 -18.57
C ARG A 189 -0.54 14.15 -19.14
N TYR A 190 -0.63 12.92 -18.63
CA TYR A 190 -1.46 11.88 -19.22
C TYR A 190 -2.82 11.70 -18.53
N PHE A 191 -2.92 12.04 -17.24
CA PHE A 191 -4.20 12.08 -16.54
C PHE A 191 -5.06 13.25 -17.02
N HIS A 192 -4.50 14.47 -17.12
CA HIS A 192 -5.25 15.63 -17.60
C HIS A 192 -5.68 15.51 -19.07
N LYS A 193 -4.84 14.94 -19.94
CA LYS A 193 -5.21 14.68 -21.34
C LYS A 193 -6.42 13.75 -21.46
N ARG A 194 -6.52 12.74 -20.59
CA ARG A 194 -7.67 11.82 -20.54
C ARG A 194 -8.94 12.51 -20.05
N GLU A 195 -8.84 13.37 -19.05
CA GLU A 195 -10.00 14.15 -18.54
C GLU A 195 -10.56 15.08 -19.61
N ILE A 196 -9.69 15.74 -20.39
CA ILE A 196 -10.07 16.59 -21.52
C ILE A 196 -10.74 15.75 -22.63
N LEU A 197 -10.18 14.58 -22.97
CA LEU A 197 -10.79 13.68 -23.96
C LEU A 197 -12.15 13.14 -23.50
N SER A 198 -12.27 12.74 -22.23
CA SER A 198 -13.52 12.27 -21.63
C SER A 198 -14.59 13.36 -21.60
N SER A 199 -14.22 14.60 -21.29
CA SER A 199 -15.17 15.73 -21.30
C SER A 199 -15.61 16.09 -22.72
N LEU A 200 -14.72 16.02 -23.72
CA LEU A 200 -15.07 16.22 -25.12
C LEU A 200 -16.01 15.13 -25.66
N MET A 201 -15.78 13.86 -25.29
CA MET A 201 -16.65 12.75 -25.71
C MET A 201 -18.04 12.77 -25.06
N LYS A 202 -18.19 13.36 -23.87
CA LYS A 202 -19.49 13.52 -23.19
C LYS A 202 -20.33 14.68 -23.75
N ASN A 203 -19.72 15.57 -24.52
CA ASN A 203 -20.36 16.75 -25.11
C ASN A 203 -20.66 16.60 -26.62
N LEU A 204 -20.55 15.37 -27.14
CA LEU A 204 -21.03 14.94 -28.46
C LEU A 204 -22.26 14.05 -28.27
#